data_AF-A0A812K6R7-F1
#
_entry.id   AF-A0A812K6R7-F1
#
_cell.length_a   1.000
_cell.length_b   1.000
_cell.length_c   1.000
_cell.angle_alpha   90.00
_cell.angle_beta   90.00
_cell.angle_gamma   90.00
#
_symmetry.space_group_name_H-M   'P 1'
#
loop_
_entity.id
_entity.type
_entity.pdbx_description
1 polymer ?
#
loop_
_entity_poly.entity_id
_entity_poly.type
_entity_poly.pdbx_seq_one_letter_code
_entity_poly.pdbx_strand_id
1 'polypeptide(L)'
;MPSGVDESESVASAIHRFTPDVQDPSSARETALAFLTTFFATLNRDDLLYPGSPGVYRRRWDKILALLGVPAKLKLTPGSLRAGGAICAFQRGASVQDLLWRMRLRSLATLEFYLQEMSAISILPELKEATRRRLLAAAAIYSGVMAGFPRP
;
A
#
# COMPACT_ATOMS: atom_id res chain seq x y z
N MET A 1 -20.55 -8.48 31.24
CA MET A 1 -19.89 -9.23 30.15
C MET A 1 -20.57 -8.85 28.84
N PRO A 2 -20.04 -7.95 28.01
CA PRO A 2 -20.49 -7.84 26.62
C PRO A 2 -19.51 -8.60 25.72
N SER A 3 -20.05 -9.67 25.13
CA SER A 3 -19.83 -10.18 23.77
C SER A 3 -18.64 -9.62 22.97
N GLY A 4 -17.64 -10.47 22.74
CA GLY A 4 -16.58 -10.29 21.75
C GLY A 4 -17.14 -10.37 20.34
N VAL A 5 -17.68 -9.25 19.86
CA VAL A 5 -18.04 -9.07 18.46
C VAL A 5 -16.75 -8.89 17.66
N ASP A 6 -16.44 -9.93 16.90
CA ASP A 6 -15.57 -10.05 15.73
C ASP A 6 -14.95 -8.75 15.18
N GLU A 7 -13.91 -8.22 15.84
CA GLU A 7 -13.13 -7.09 15.33
C GLU A 7 -12.36 -7.46 14.04
N SER A 8 -12.06 -8.75 13.83
CA SER A 8 -11.42 -9.27 12.63
C SER A 8 -12.29 -9.10 11.37
N GLU A 9 -13.59 -9.39 11.47
CA GLU A 9 -14.53 -9.25 10.37
C GLU A 9 -14.77 -7.76 10.02
N SER A 10 -14.77 -6.87 11.03
CA SER A 10 -14.87 -5.42 10.82
C SER A 10 -13.65 -4.83 10.12
N VAL A 11 -12.43 -5.34 10.38
CA VAL A 11 -11.20 -4.85 9.74
C VAL A 11 -11.08 -5.38 8.31
N ALA A 12 -11.43 -6.65 8.05
CA ALA A 12 -11.47 -7.21 6.70
C ALA A 12 -12.53 -6.48 5.83
N SER A 13 -13.71 -6.21 6.39
CA SER A 13 -14.76 -5.41 5.75
C SER A 13 -14.31 -3.97 5.50
N ALA A 14 -13.58 -3.34 6.42
CA ALA A 14 -13.01 -2.00 6.21
C ALA A 14 -11.93 -1.98 5.12
N ILE A 15 -11.03 -2.95 5.07
CA ILE A 15 -10.00 -3.05 4.01
C ILE A 15 -10.65 -3.24 2.63
N HIS A 16 -11.70 -4.05 2.56
CA HIS A 16 -12.49 -4.24 1.33
C HIS A 16 -13.29 -2.99 0.94
N ARG A 17 -13.77 -2.20 1.92
CA ARG A 17 -14.57 -0.98 1.68
C ARG A 17 -13.71 0.24 1.32
N PHE A 18 -12.45 0.28 1.72
CA PHE A 18 -11.55 1.44 1.53
C PHE A 18 -10.57 1.30 0.38
N THR A 19 -10.57 0.16 -0.31
CA THR A 19 -9.87 0.07 -1.57
C THR A 19 -10.86 0.35 -2.69
N PRO A 20 -10.64 1.41 -3.50
CA PRO A 20 -11.56 1.69 -4.60
C PRO A 20 -11.63 0.43 -5.44
N ASP A 21 -12.85 0.05 -5.77
CA ASP A 21 -13.13 -1.04 -6.66
C ASP A 21 -12.48 -0.70 -8.00
N VAL A 22 -11.27 -1.23 -8.21
CA VAL A 22 -10.65 -1.26 -9.51
C VAL A 22 -11.33 -2.41 -10.22
N GLN A 23 -12.61 -2.20 -10.55
CA GLN A 23 -13.45 -3.10 -11.35
C GLN A 23 -12.80 -3.39 -12.71
N ASP A 24 -11.81 -2.59 -13.12
CA ASP A 24 -11.00 -2.82 -14.30
C ASP A 24 -9.50 -2.49 -14.04
N PRO A 25 -8.61 -3.51 -13.98
CA PRO A 25 -7.17 -3.31 -13.80
C PRO A 25 -6.51 -2.48 -14.92
N SER A 26 -7.14 -2.38 -16.10
CA SER A 26 -6.64 -1.53 -17.20
C SER A 26 -6.87 -0.04 -16.90
N SER A 27 -8.07 0.32 -16.43
CA SER A 27 -8.42 1.70 -16.05
C SER A 27 -7.53 2.29 -14.93
N ALA A 28 -7.16 1.48 -13.94
CA ALA A 28 -6.25 1.92 -12.87
C ALA A 28 -4.82 2.12 -13.37
N ARG A 29 -4.37 1.29 -14.33
CA ARG A 29 -3.06 1.46 -14.97
C ARG A 29 -3.01 2.76 -15.75
N GLU A 30 -4.06 3.08 -16.49
CA GLU A 30 -4.17 4.32 -17.27
C GLU A 30 -4.17 5.56 -16.38
N THR A 31 -4.99 5.54 -15.32
CA THR A 31 -5.03 6.62 -14.32
C THR A 31 -3.65 6.83 -13.68
N ALA A 32 -2.96 5.75 -13.32
CA ALA A 32 -1.61 5.83 -12.75
C ALA A 32 -0.59 6.38 -13.75
N LEU A 33 -0.68 6.01 -15.03
CA LEU A 33 0.17 6.55 -16.09
C LEU A 33 -0.08 8.04 -16.31
N ALA A 34 -1.34 8.48 -16.35
CA ALA A 34 -1.71 9.89 -16.47
C ALA A 34 -1.17 10.70 -15.29
N PHE A 35 -1.32 10.18 -14.07
CA PHE A 35 -0.75 10.77 -12.85
C PHE A 35 0.76 10.92 -12.95
N LEU A 36 1.49 9.82 -13.21
CA LEU A 36 2.96 9.84 -13.25
C LEU A 36 3.50 10.73 -14.37
N THR A 37 2.87 10.68 -15.55
CA THR A 37 3.27 11.51 -16.70
C THR A 37 3.07 12.98 -16.40
N THR A 38 1.96 13.35 -15.75
CA THR A 38 1.70 14.73 -15.34
C THR A 38 2.67 15.18 -14.25
N PHE A 39 2.89 14.33 -13.23
CA PHE A 39 3.74 14.65 -12.08
C PHE A 39 5.22 14.83 -12.48
N PHE A 40 5.70 14.07 -13.45
CA PHE A 40 7.08 14.12 -13.93
C PHE A 40 7.22 14.83 -15.29
N ALA A 41 6.20 15.55 -15.76
CA ALA A 41 6.19 16.20 -17.07
C ALA A 41 7.35 17.19 -17.29
N THR A 42 7.87 17.76 -16.21
CA THR A 42 8.96 18.75 -16.24
C THR A 42 10.35 18.14 -16.13
N LEU A 43 10.46 16.81 -15.94
CA LEU A 43 11.76 16.14 -15.85
C LEU A 43 12.32 15.84 -17.24
N ASN A 44 13.61 16.09 -17.41
CA ASN A 44 14.35 15.65 -18.59
C ASN A 44 14.69 14.16 -18.49
N ARG A 45 15.12 13.58 -19.62
CA ARG A 45 15.49 12.16 -19.71
C ARG A 45 16.53 11.73 -18.67
N ASP A 46 17.50 12.59 -18.38
CA ASP A 46 18.63 12.29 -17.50
C ASP A 46 18.38 12.70 -16.04
N ASP A 47 17.23 13.33 -15.77
CA ASP A 47 16.86 13.71 -14.41
C ASP A 47 16.43 12.48 -13.59
N LEU A 48 16.83 12.45 -12.33
CA LEU A 48 16.38 11.42 -11.39
C LEU A 48 14.91 11.66 -11.01
N LEU A 49 14.07 10.62 -11.09
CA LEU A 49 12.71 10.65 -10.52
C LEU A 49 12.71 11.01 -9.02
N TYR A 50 13.77 10.63 -8.32
CA TYR A 50 14.00 11.01 -6.93
C TYR A 50 15.49 11.27 -6.68
N PRO A 51 15.90 12.53 -6.44
CA PRO A 51 17.32 12.88 -6.25
C PRO A 51 17.84 12.63 -4.82
N GLY A 52 17.01 12.12 -3.91
CA GLY A 52 17.40 11.90 -2.51
C GLY A 52 18.15 10.59 -2.29
N SER A 53 19.03 10.57 -1.29
CA SER A 53 19.69 9.32 -0.87
C SER A 53 18.72 8.37 -0.15
N PRO A 54 19.08 7.07 -0.01
CA PRO A 54 18.28 6.11 0.76
C PRO A 54 17.99 6.58 2.20
N GLY A 55 18.95 7.25 2.84
CA GLY A 55 18.78 7.80 4.18
C GLY A 55 17.76 8.94 4.24
N VAL A 56 17.74 9.83 3.23
CA VAL A 56 16.72 10.89 3.14
C VAL A 56 15.34 10.29 2.92
N TYR A 57 15.24 9.26 2.05
CA TYR A 57 13.99 8.55 1.83
C TYR A 57 13.47 7.93 3.13
N ARG A 58 14.34 7.24 3.88
CA ARG A 58 13.98 6.63 5.17
C ARG A 58 13.47 7.66 6.18
N ARG A 59 14.13 8.82 6.31
CA ARG A 59 13.67 9.88 7.21
C ARG A 59 12.29 10.43 6.83
N ARG A 60 12.04 10.62 5.52
CA ARG A 60 10.72 11.07 5.02
C ARG A 60 9.63 10.04 5.32
N TRP A 61 9.94 8.77 5.10
CA TRP A 61 9.08 7.65 5.46
C TRP A 61 8.72 7.64 6.95
N ASP A 62 9.72 7.72 7.82
CA ASP A 62 9.50 7.73 9.28
C ASP A 62 8.67 8.93 9.73
N LYS A 63 8.87 10.10 9.10
CA LYS A 63 8.07 11.29 9.36
C LYS A 63 6.60 11.08 8.98
N ILE A 64 6.32 10.44 7.84
CA ILE A 64 4.95 10.12 7.43
C ILE A 64 4.30 9.16 8.42
N LEU A 65 5.01 8.09 8.83
CA LEU A 65 4.51 7.15 9.83
C LEU A 65 4.23 7.82 11.18
N ALA A 66 5.10 8.74 11.61
CA ALA A 66 4.89 9.51 12.84
C ALA A 66 3.65 10.41 12.76
N LEU A 67 3.43 11.09 11.64
CA LEU A 67 2.23 11.90 11.41
C LEU A 67 0.94 11.05 11.45
N LEU A 68 0.99 9.87 10.85
CA LEU A 68 -0.10 8.90 10.89
C LEU A 68 -0.32 8.28 12.28
N GLY A 69 0.62 8.45 13.21
CA GLY A 69 0.56 7.91 14.56
C GLY A 69 0.95 6.44 14.64
N VAL A 70 1.72 5.94 13.67
CA VAL A 70 2.20 4.56 13.64
C VAL A 70 3.41 4.43 14.58
N PRO A 71 3.38 3.49 15.55
CA PRO A 71 4.49 3.31 16.48
C PRO A 71 5.78 2.85 15.78
N ALA A 72 6.91 3.52 16.06
CA ALA A 72 8.22 3.17 15.49
C ALA A 72 8.67 1.74 15.82
N LYS A 73 8.19 1.17 16.94
CA LYS A 73 8.47 -0.22 17.35
C LYS A 73 8.03 -1.28 16.32
N LEU A 74 7.08 -0.94 15.45
CA LEU A 74 6.62 -1.83 14.37
C LEU A 74 7.64 -1.96 13.25
N LYS A 75 8.70 -1.13 13.23
CA LYS A 75 9.82 -1.19 12.29
C LYS A 75 9.39 -1.24 10.82
N LEU A 76 8.24 -0.65 10.48
CA LEU A 76 7.78 -0.59 9.10
C LEU A 76 8.79 0.16 8.24
N THR A 77 9.11 -0.42 7.09
CA THR A 77 10.06 0.13 6.13
C THR A 77 9.35 0.43 4.83
N PRO A 78 9.89 1.27 3.94
CA PRO A 78 9.34 1.40 2.59
C PRO A 78 9.18 0.05 1.87
N GLY A 79 10.06 -0.91 2.16
CA GLY A 79 9.98 -2.26 1.62
C GLY A 79 8.75 -3.04 2.09
N SER A 80 8.19 -2.75 3.27
CA SER A 80 6.99 -3.45 3.76
C SER A 80 5.75 -3.13 2.92
N LEU A 81 5.72 -1.99 2.22
CA LEU A 81 4.66 -1.70 1.23
C LEU A 81 4.67 -2.70 0.07
N ARG A 82 5.85 -3.20 -0.32
CA ARG A 82 5.98 -4.18 -1.40
C ARG A 82 5.31 -5.50 -1.02
N ALA A 83 5.56 -5.98 0.20
CA ALA A 83 4.94 -7.18 0.73
C ALA A 83 3.43 -7.00 0.94
N GLY A 84 3.01 -5.85 1.49
CA GLY A 84 1.58 -5.52 1.65
C GLY A 84 0.83 -5.46 0.32
N GLY A 85 1.44 -4.91 -0.73
CA GLY A 85 0.89 -4.90 -2.08
C GLY A 85 0.76 -6.30 -2.69
N ALA A 86 1.70 -7.20 -2.41
CA ALA A 86 1.65 -8.60 -2.85
C ALA A 86 0.46 -9.33 -2.22
N ILE A 87 0.25 -9.17 -0.91
CA ILE A 87 -0.91 -9.76 -0.23
C ILE A 87 -2.22 -9.17 -0.72
N CYS A 88 -2.29 -7.85 -0.87
CA CYS A 88 -3.50 -7.22 -1.39
C CYS A 88 -3.86 -7.76 -2.78
N ALA A 89 -2.86 -7.94 -3.66
CA ALA A 89 -3.07 -8.55 -4.97
C ALA A 89 -3.46 -10.04 -4.88
N PHE A 90 -2.82 -10.81 -4.00
CA PHE A 90 -3.15 -12.22 -3.76
C PHE A 90 -4.60 -12.39 -3.26
N GLN A 91 -5.01 -11.57 -2.28
CA GLN A 91 -6.37 -11.53 -1.73
C GLN A 91 -7.43 -11.14 -2.78
N ARG A 92 -7.01 -10.44 -3.86
CA ARG A 92 -7.86 -10.10 -5.01
C ARG A 92 -7.82 -11.15 -6.13
N GLY A 93 -7.23 -12.32 -5.88
CA GLY A 93 -7.20 -13.43 -6.82
C GLY A 93 -6.05 -13.41 -7.82
N ALA A 94 -5.02 -12.56 -7.64
CA ALA A 94 -3.82 -12.65 -8.47
C ALA A 94 -3.12 -14.00 -8.25
N SER A 95 -2.72 -14.67 -9.33
CA SER A 95 -2.01 -15.93 -9.23
C SER A 95 -0.60 -15.74 -8.65
N VAL A 96 -0.05 -16.80 -8.05
CA VAL A 96 1.34 -16.80 -7.56
C VAL A 96 2.33 -16.47 -8.69
N GLN A 97 2.10 -16.95 -9.90
CA GLN A 97 2.94 -16.65 -11.06
C GLN A 97 2.87 -15.17 -11.45
N ASP A 98 1.68 -14.56 -11.41
CA ASP A 98 1.52 -13.12 -11.66
C ASP A 98 2.26 -12.29 -10.60
N LEU A 99 2.21 -12.71 -9.34
CA LEU A 99 2.92 -12.02 -8.25
C LEU A 99 4.44 -12.11 -8.43
N LEU A 100 4.98 -13.30 -8.76
CA LEU A 100 6.41 -13.48 -9.04
C LEU A 100 6.85 -12.55 -10.18
N TRP A 101 6.07 -12.48 -11.27
CA TRP A 101 6.38 -11.63 -12.41
C TRP A 101 6.30 -10.14 -12.05
N ARG A 102 5.20 -9.68 -11.45
CA ARG A 102 5.00 -8.27 -11.03
C ARG A 102 6.05 -7.80 -10.03
N MET A 103 6.46 -8.68 -9.12
CA MET A 103 7.48 -8.39 -8.11
C MET A 103 8.91 -8.68 -8.58
N ARG A 104 9.11 -9.14 -9.81
CA ARG A 104 10.42 -9.56 -10.35
C ARG A 104 11.18 -10.53 -9.43
N LEU A 105 10.45 -11.43 -8.80
CA LEU A 105 11.02 -12.46 -7.91
C LEU A 105 11.37 -13.69 -8.73
N ARG A 106 12.58 -14.23 -8.51
CA ARG A 106 13.03 -15.46 -9.18
C ARG A 106 12.65 -16.74 -8.43
N SER A 107 12.40 -16.63 -7.12
CA SER A 107 12.15 -17.77 -6.24
C SER A 107 10.77 -17.67 -5.62
N LEU A 108 10.04 -18.78 -5.69
CA LEU A 108 8.77 -18.98 -4.99
C LEU A 108 8.94 -18.83 -3.47
N ALA A 109 10.05 -19.32 -2.91
CA ALA A 109 10.33 -19.23 -1.49
C ALA A 109 10.36 -17.77 -0.99
N THR A 110 10.87 -16.83 -1.80
CA THR A 110 10.88 -15.40 -1.44
C THR A 110 9.47 -14.81 -1.38
N LEU A 111 8.58 -15.26 -2.27
CA LEU A 111 7.18 -14.85 -2.24
C LEU A 111 6.44 -15.47 -1.04
N GLU A 112 6.72 -16.74 -0.73
CA GLU A 112 6.18 -17.42 0.46
C GLU A 112 6.59 -16.70 1.75
N PHE A 113 7.85 -16.29 1.90
CA PHE A 113 8.27 -15.47 3.03
C PHE A 113 7.47 -14.16 3.14
N TYR A 114 7.22 -13.45 2.03
CA TYR A 114 6.40 -12.24 2.06
C TYR A 114 4.94 -12.49 2.45
N LEU A 115 4.35 -13.58 1.94
CA LEU A 115 2.96 -13.96 2.26
C LEU A 115 2.83 -14.40 3.72
N GLN A 116 3.81 -15.15 4.24
CA GLN A 116 3.81 -15.61 5.63
C GLN A 116 4.10 -14.48 6.62
N GLU A 117 5.12 -13.63 6.36
CA GLU A 117 5.46 -12.52 7.26
C GLU A 117 4.29 -11.57 7.47
N MET A 118 3.57 -11.23 6.41
CA MET A 118 2.53 -10.20 6.48
C MET A 118 1.11 -10.76 6.70
N SER A 119 0.86 -12.07 6.50
CA SER A 119 -0.35 -12.72 7.03
C SER A 119 -0.28 -12.90 8.55
N ALA A 120 0.92 -13.10 9.10
CA ALA A 120 1.16 -13.13 10.55
C ALA A 120 1.13 -11.72 11.18
N ILE A 121 1.50 -10.68 10.44
CA ILE A 121 1.52 -9.28 10.90
C ILE A 121 0.25 -8.56 10.46
N SER A 122 -0.89 -8.87 11.08
CA SER A 122 -2.01 -7.92 11.09
C SER A 122 -1.70 -6.87 12.15
N ILE A 123 -0.98 -5.81 11.77
CA ILE A 123 -0.68 -4.69 12.71
C ILE A 123 -1.93 -3.86 13.03
N LEU A 124 -2.95 -3.90 12.17
CA LEU A 124 -4.10 -2.99 12.26
C LEU A 124 -4.86 -3.10 13.60
N PRO A 125 -5.13 -4.32 14.14
CA PRO A 125 -5.72 -4.47 15.47
C PRO A 125 -4.87 -3.87 16.60
N GLU A 126 -3.54 -3.95 16.50
CA GLU A 126 -2.61 -3.43 17.52
C GLU A 126 -2.48 -1.90 17.52
N LEU A 127 -2.94 -1.23 16.46
CA LEU A 127 -2.89 0.22 16.36
C LEU A 127 -4.02 0.87 17.15
N LYS A 128 -3.73 2.02 17.79
CA LYS A 128 -4.76 2.84 18.44
C LYS A 128 -5.84 3.25 17.43
N GLU A 129 -7.08 3.37 17.88
CA GLU A 129 -8.20 3.77 17.01
C GLU A 129 -7.93 5.08 16.25
N ALA A 130 -7.32 6.07 16.92
CA ALA A 130 -6.92 7.33 16.28
C ALA A 130 -5.93 7.13 15.11
N THR A 131 -4.95 6.23 15.27
CA THR A 131 -4.01 5.86 14.21
C THR A 131 -4.72 5.18 13.05
N ARG A 132 -5.65 4.25 13.34
CA ARG A 132 -6.47 3.60 12.31
C ARG A 132 -7.28 4.62 11.51
N ARG A 133 -7.95 5.57 12.18
CA ARG A 133 -8.71 6.64 11.51
C ARG A 133 -7.82 7.50 10.62
N ARG A 134 -6.61 7.87 11.05
CA ARG A 134 -5.65 8.62 10.22
C ARG A 134 -5.20 7.84 8.99
N LEU A 135 -4.94 6.54 9.13
CA LEU A 135 -4.60 5.66 8.01
C LEU A 135 -5.74 5.58 7.00
N LEU A 136 -6.98 5.40 7.45
CA LEU A 136 -8.16 5.36 6.59
C LEU A 136 -8.41 6.71 5.89
N ALA A 137 -8.25 7.82 6.61
CA ALA A 137 -8.36 9.16 6.02
C ALA A 137 -7.29 9.39 4.94
N ALA A 138 -6.04 8.98 5.20
CA ALA A 138 -4.96 9.05 4.22
C ALA A 138 -5.24 8.19 2.97
N ALA A 139 -5.81 6.98 3.15
CA ALA A 139 -6.23 6.13 2.05
C ALA A 139 -7.35 6.79 1.20
N ALA A 140 -8.31 7.48 1.84
CA ALA A 140 -9.37 8.19 1.13
C ALA A 140 -8.82 9.36 0.28
N ILE A 141 -7.80 10.08 0.77
CA ILE A 141 -7.11 11.14 0.01
C ILE A 141 -6.52 10.57 -1.28
N TYR A 142 -5.86 9.41 -1.20
CA TYR A 142 -5.29 8.75 -2.38
C TYR A 142 -6.37 8.50 -3.45
N SER A 143 -7.51 7.95 -3.06
CA SER A 143 -8.63 7.70 -3.98
C SER A 143 -9.16 9.00 -4.60
N GLY A 144 -9.28 10.07 -3.82
CA GLY A 144 -9.70 11.38 -4.31
C GLY A 144 -8.72 12.01 -5.30
N VAL A 145 -7.42 11.94 -5.02
CA VAL A 145 -6.37 12.43 -5.93
C VAL A 145 -6.40 11.65 -7.23
N MET A 146 -6.48 10.32 -7.17
CA MET A 146 -6.49 9.48 -8.37
C MET A 146 -7.76 9.67 -9.20
N ALA A 147 -8.91 9.92 -8.57
CA ALA A 147 -10.16 10.21 -9.29
C ALA A 147 -10.11 11.53 -10.09
N GLY A 148 -9.21 12.45 -9.76
CA GLY A 148 -9.01 13.71 -10.48
C GLY A 148 -8.23 13.59 -11.79
N PHE A 149 -7.65 12.42 -12.09
CA PHE A 149 -6.94 12.19 -13.35
C PHE A 149 -7.88 11.56 -14.37
N PRO A 150 -7.84 12.02 -15.64
CA PRO A 150 -8.74 11.55 -16.67
C PRO A 150 -8.58 10.04 -16.87
N ARG A 151 -9.72 9.35 -16.97
CA ARG A 151 -9.80 8.04 -17.60
C ARG A 151 -10.01 8.28 -19.09
N PRO A 152 -9.25 7.63 -19.98
CA PRO A 152 -9.47 7.77 -21.42
C PRO A 152 -10.86 7.27 -21.83
#